data_AF-A0A367KKP0-F1
#
_entry.id   AF-A0A367KKP0-F1
#
_cell.length_a   1.000
_cell.length_b   1.000
_cell.length_c   1.000
_cell.angle_alpha   90.00
_cell.angle_beta   90.00
_cell.angle_gamma   90.00
#
_symmetry.space_group_name_H-M   'P 1'
#
loop_
_entity.id
_entity.type
_entity.pdbx_description
1 polymer ?
#
loop_
_entity_poly.entity_id
_entity_poly.type
_entity_poly.pdbx_seq_one_letter_code
_entity_poly.pdbx_strand_id
1 'polypeptide(L)'
;KRATSEKMWISKDLIQIWTPLLQGISSVYSSFASELVSSMVKKLSSADDYVVNQRVIDPFASFETKDDPTKDPTYMLTLTCWLQYFVSELEDITVDCTLANLHKDDVLENCLKSPNTYTRSILQSLGQIDTEIAESIKPFMHYINQLLKNLDINKREKYDSLETITDEVLEKELDQMRVQLCEIGSNERTKCLYGTHKLLSDWEQETKKIEIVSRDTIRGSRLDLLSKTLFSEWNHKVLPPAWHHVYFPPRTRQDELADDGYERDFFPPKPFSQRMWAGASFDWNLDNPLVVNDQIEMKTKLDRVQLKEGRRGESAMVWLNKDIYNMSGWSMREQRCLVYHSEQTQETVGTNGIKMKRIPDFSMTFIPSSILLFRYSALTFNSHRIHYDHQYATEIEKHPAGRYC
;
A
#
# COMPACT_ATOMS: atom_id res chain seq x y z
N LYS A 1 18.10 -10.07 16.38
CA LYS A 1 19.51 -9.77 16.06
C LYS A 1 19.64 -9.83 14.53
N ARG A 2 20.30 -8.87 13.88
CA ARG A 2 20.48 -8.90 12.41
C ARG A 2 21.66 -9.79 12.06
N ALA A 3 21.57 -10.54 10.96
CA ALA A 3 22.72 -11.25 10.41
C ALA A 3 23.73 -10.20 9.89
N THR A 4 25.01 -10.39 10.19
CA THR A 4 26.09 -9.55 9.66
C THR A 4 26.72 -10.22 8.46
N SER A 5 27.26 -9.42 7.52
CA SER A 5 27.87 -9.93 6.28
C SER A 5 29.06 -10.87 6.53
N GLU A 6 29.72 -10.71 7.68
CA GLU A 6 30.88 -11.51 8.10
C GLU A 6 30.51 -12.94 8.52
N LYS A 7 29.26 -13.14 8.95
CA LYS A 7 28.81 -14.42 9.49
C LYS A 7 27.95 -15.18 8.47
N MET A 8 27.06 -14.53 7.72
CA MET A 8 26.12 -15.23 6.81
C MET A 8 25.39 -16.44 7.45
N TRP A 9 25.32 -16.52 8.78
CA TRP A 9 24.58 -17.54 9.52
C TRP A 9 23.68 -16.86 10.54
N ILE A 10 22.53 -17.47 10.82
CA ILE A 10 21.60 -16.98 11.84
C ILE A 10 22.11 -17.43 13.20
N SER A 11 22.15 -16.51 14.17
CA SER A 11 22.58 -16.86 15.54
C SER A 11 21.74 -18.01 16.09
N LYS A 12 22.39 -18.99 16.73
CA LYS A 12 21.71 -20.15 17.35
C LYS A 12 20.58 -19.74 18.30
N ASP A 13 20.73 -18.64 19.04
CA ASP A 13 19.68 -18.07 19.90
C ASP A 13 18.39 -17.76 19.13
N LEU A 14 18.50 -17.24 17.91
CA LEU A 14 17.32 -16.90 17.09
C LEU A 14 16.65 -18.17 16.57
N ILE A 15 17.43 -19.16 16.13
CA ILE A 15 16.88 -20.45 15.71
C ILE A 15 16.10 -21.07 16.88
N GLN A 16 16.71 -21.14 18.07
CA GLN A 16 16.06 -21.69 19.26
C GLN A 16 14.76 -20.96 19.67
N ILE A 17 14.68 -19.64 19.48
CA ILE A 17 13.48 -18.86 19.78
C ILE A 17 12.37 -19.08 18.74
N TRP A 18 12.73 -19.10 17.45
CA TRP A 18 11.76 -19.08 16.36
C TRP A 18 11.31 -20.47 15.92
N THR A 19 12.16 -21.49 16.04
CA THR A 19 11.86 -22.85 15.58
C THR A 19 10.58 -23.43 16.20
N PRO A 20 10.34 -23.36 17.53
CA PRO A 20 9.10 -23.91 18.11
C PRO A 20 7.83 -23.22 17.60
N LEU A 21 7.91 -21.92 17.35
CA LEU A 21 6.79 -21.13 16.81
C LEU A 21 6.51 -21.51 15.34
N LEU A 22 7.57 -21.58 14.53
CA LEU A 22 7.45 -21.92 13.11
C LEU A 22 6.96 -23.35 12.91
N GLN A 23 7.45 -24.30 13.71
CA GLN A 23 6.96 -25.68 13.71
C GLN A 23 5.49 -25.77 14.15
N GLY A 24 5.10 -25.00 15.18
CA GLY A 24 3.71 -24.95 15.64
C GLY A 24 2.76 -24.43 14.56
N ILE A 25 3.15 -23.42 13.80
CA ILE A 25 2.31 -22.86 12.73
C ILE A 25 2.33 -23.77 11.49
N SER A 26 3.51 -24.27 11.12
CA SER A 26 3.69 -25.12 9.95
C SER A 26 3.03 -26.49 10.07
N SER A 27 2.85 -27.00 11.29
CA SER A 27 2.12 -28.25 11.54
C SER A 27 0.60 -28.07 11.45
N VAL A 28 0.08 -26.88 11.76
CA VAL A 28 -1.36 -26.55 11.68
C VAL A 28 -1.78 -26.15 10.28
N TYR A 29 -0.90 -25.48 9.52
CA TYR A 29 -1.21 -24.94 8.19
C TYR A 29 -0.26 -25.53 7.14
N SER A 30 -0.77 -26.45 6.33
CA SER A 30 0.03 -27.19 5.34
C SER A 30 0.65 -26.32 4.23
N SER A 31 0.07 -25.15 3.93
CA SER A 31 0.61 -24.19 2.94
C SER A 31 1.54 -23.14 3.53
N PHE A 32 1.72 -23.11 4.86
CA PHE A 32 2.46 -22.03 5.52
C PHE A 32 3.92 -21.95 5.07
N ALA A 33 4.59 -23.09 4.90
CA ALA A 33 5.98 -23.14 4.48
C ALA A 33 6.19 -22.52 3.09
N SER A 34 5.36 -22.88 2.12
CA SER A 34 5.45 -22.35 0.75
C SER A 34 5.05 -20.87 0.67
N GLU A 35 4.02 -20.45 1.41
CA GLU A 35 3.59 -19.05 1.49
C GLU A 35 4.64 -18.14 2.16
N LEU A 36 5.30 -18.64 3.21
CA LEU A 36 6.37 -17.94 3.91
C LEU A 36 7.58 -17.75 3.01
N VAL A 37 8.05 -18.82 2.36
CA VAL A 37 9.18 -18.76 1.41
C VAL A 37 8.86 -17.82 0.26
N SER A 38 7.67 -17.91 -0.34
CA SER A 38 7.25 -17.01 -1.42
C SER A 38 7.24 -15.54 -0.97
N SER A 39 6.75 -15.27 0.24
CA SER A 39 6.72 -13.91 0.81
C SER A 39 8.13 -13.37 1.09
N MET A 40 9.05 -14.22 1.58
CA MET A 40 10.44 -13.85 1.83
C MET A 40 11.17 -13.53 0.52
N VAL A 41 11.01 -14.37 -0.51
CA VAL A 41 11.64 -14.16 -1.82
C VAL A 41 11.07 -12.92 -2.53
N LYS A 42 9.76 -12.67 -2.41
CA LYS A 42 9.14 -11.44 -2.94
C LYS A 42 9.71 -10.19 -2.28
N LYS A 43 10.04 -10.24 -0.99
CA LYS A 43 10.74 -9.14 -0.31
C LYS A 43 12.17 -8.97 -0.80
N LEU A 44 12.89 -10.04 -1.13
CA LEU A 44 14.19 -9.93 -1.81
C LEU A 44 14.10 -9.28 -3.20
N SER A 45 12.90 -9.14 -3.77
CA SER A 45 12.64 -8.54 -5.08
C SER A 45 12.21 -7.05 -5.03
N SER A 46 11.97 -6.46 -3.85
CA SER A 46 11.62 -5.03 -3.79
C SER A 46 12.82 -4.18 -4.21
N ALA A 47 12.60 -3.18 -5.06
CA ALA A 47 13.57 -2.36 -5.78
C ALA A 47 14.56 -1.52 -4.91
N ASP A 48 14.71 -1.83 -3.63
CA ASP A 48 15.49 -1.07 -2.64
C ASP A 48 16.96 -1.53 -2.49
N ASP A 49 17.38 -2.60 -3.16
CA ASP A 49 18.72 -3.16 -3.00
C ASP A 49 19.63 -2.85 -4.20
N TYR A 50 20.08 -1.60 -4.32
CA TYR A 50 21.19 -1.23 -5.21
C TYR A 50 22.51 -0.96 -4.49
N VAL A 51 22.59 -1.22 -3.18
CA VAL A 51 23.88 -1.36 -2.50
C VAL A 51 24.35 -2.79 -2.69
N VAL A 52 25.07 -3.01 -3.79
CA VAL A 52 25.80 -4.24 -4.04
C VAL A 52 26.72 -4.48 -2.85
N ASN A 53 26.43 -5.50 -2.05
CA ASN A 53 27.30 -5.91 -0.97
C ASN A 53 28.49 -6.64 -1.60
N GLN A 54 29.55 -5.89 -1.92
CA GLN A 54 30.74 -6.38 -2.63
C GLN A 54 31.36 -7.60 -1.93
N ARG A 55 31.19 -7.74 -0.61
CA ARG A 55 31.62 -8.89 0.18
C ARG A 55 30.90 -10.20 -0.16
N VAL A 56 29.71 -10.15 -0.77
CA VAL A 56 28.97 -11.32 -1.26
C VAL A 56 29.53 -11.79 -2.62
N ILE A 57 30.18 -10.89 -3.36
CA ILE A 57 30.68 -11.12 -4.71
C ILE A 57 32.14 -11.58 -4.69
N ASP A 58 32.93 -11.11 -3.71
CA ASP A 58 34.35 -11.45 -3.58
C ASP A 58 34.70 -11.88 -2.13
N PRO A 59 35.02 -13.18 -1.90
CA PRO A 59 35.45 -13.69 -0.60
C PRO A 59 36.80 -13.12 -0.10
N PHE A 60 37.56 -12.41 -0.94
CA PHE A 60 38.90 -11.89 -0.63
C PHE A 60 38.94 -10.37 -0.41
N ALA A 61 37.79 -9.69 -0.40
CA ALA A 61 37.70 -8.24 -0.13
C ALA A 61 38.02 -7.82 1.32
N SER A 62 38.66 -8.69 2.10
CA SER A 62 38.96 -8.54 3.53
C SER A 62 40.16 -7.63 3.85
N PHE A 63 40.78 -6.98 2.85
CA PHE A 63 41.99 -6.18 3.05
C PHE A 63 41.84 -4.66 2.90
N GLU A 64 40.65 -4.12 2.65
CA GLU A 64 40.45 -2.66 2.64
C GLU A 64 39.48 -2.20 3.72
N THR A 65 40.06 -1.63 4.77
CA THR A 65 39.38 -1.02 5.91
C THR A 65 38.92 0.40 5.59
N LYS A 66 37.65 0.71 5.89
CA LYS A 66 37.25 1.68 6.94
C LYS A 66 35.74 1.62 7.13
N ASP A 67 35.34 1.37 8.37
CA ASP A 67 33.96 1.24 8.83
C ASP A 67 33.20 2.56 8.69
N ASP A 68 32.13 2.53 7.89
CA ASP A 68 31.06 3.51 7.91
C ASP A 68 29.90 2.90 8.72
N PRO A 69 29.57 3.44 9.90
CA PRO A 69 28.50 2.93 10.78
C PRO A 69 27.09 3.15 10.21
N THR A 70 26.93 3.75 9.02
CA THR A 70 25.66 3.78 8.27
C THR A 70 25.49 2.63 7.28
N LYS A 71 26.51 1.77 7.10
CA LYS A 71 26.46 0.58 6.24
C LYS A 71 26.14 -0.72 7.00
N ASP A 72 25.25 -0.66 7.99
CA ASP A 72 24.82 -1.80 8.79
C ASP A 72 23.51 -2.44 8.25
N PRO A 73 23.22 -3.71 8.55
CA PRO A 73 22.92 -4.77 7.60
C PRO A 73 21.47 -4.72 7.13
N THR A 74 21.28 -4.85 5.81
CA THR A 74 19.94 -4.95 5.21
C THR A 74 19.22 -6.17 5.80
N TYR A 75 17.95 -5.99 6.16
CA TYR A 75 17.08 -7.10 6.57
C TYR A 75 17.04 -8.20 5.49
N MET A 76 17.33 -7.85 4.23
CA MET A 76 17.52 -8.77 3.11
C MET A 76 18.59 -9.83 3.37
N LEU A 77 19.71 -9.46 3.99
CA LEU A 77 20.74 -10.42 4.39
C LEU A 77 20.20 -11.40 5.44
N THR A 78 19.44 -10.90 6.41
CA THR A 78 18.82 -11.75 7.43
C THR A 78 17.79 -12.70 6.82
N LEU A 79 17.00 -12.24 5.85
CA LEU A 79 16.06 -13.09 5.09
C LEU A 79 16.79 -14.14 4.25
N THR A 80 17.90 -13.76 3.62
CA THR A 80 18.73 -14.67 2.81
C THR A 80 19.31 -15.78 3.68
N CYS A 81 19.84 -15.45 4.86
CA CYS A 81 20.35 -16.46 5.79
C CYS A 81 19.24 -17.40 6.32
N TRP A 82 18.00 -16.92 6.50
CA TRP A 82 16.86 -17.78 6.87
C TRP A 82 16.48 -18.73 5.76
N LEU A 83 16.45 -18.25 4.51
CA LEU A 83 16.19 -19.11 3.36
C LEU A 83 17.31 -20.14 3.16
N GLN A 84 18.57 -19.76 3.34
CA GLN A 84 19.70 -20.71 3.31
C GLN A 84 19.62 -21.74 4.43
N TYR A 85 19.22 -21.33 5.64
CA TYR A 85 19.00 -22.25 6.75
C TYR A 85 17.88 -23.25 6.45
N PHE A 86 16.72 -22.79 5.96
CA PHE A 86 15.63 -23.68 5.56
C PHE A 86 16.05 -24.63 4.43
N VAL A 87 16.83 -24.14 3.47
CA VAL A 87 17.40 -24.97 2.40
C VAL A 87 18.35 -26.02 2.97
N SER A 88 19.20 -25.68 3.94
CA SER A 88 20.09 -26.66 4.60
C SER A 88 19.34 -27.72 5.41
N GLU A 89 18.18 -27.40 5.99
CA GLU A 89 17.33 -28.39 6.66
C GLU A 89 16.69 -29.39 5.69
N LEU A 90 16.63 -29.08 4.37
CA LEU A 90 16.13 -30.01 3.34
C LEU A 90 17.15 -31.09 2.95
N GLU A 91 18.40 -31.02 3.43
CA GLU A 91 19.45 -32.01 3.18
C GLU A 91 19.24 -33.28 4.01
N ASP A 92 18.69 -33.16 5.23
CA ASP A 92 18.63 -34.23 6.21
C ASP A 92 17.18 -34.59 6.57
N ILE A 93 16.64 -35.63 5.92
CA ILE A 93 15.26 -36.13 6.11
C ILE A 93 15.01 -36.61 7.55
N THR A 94 16.05 -36.74 8.36
CA THR A 94 16.00 -37.29 9.73
C THR A 94 15.81 -36.24 10.83
N VAL A 95 15.87 -34.94 10.51
CA VAL A 95 15.76 -33.84 11.47
C VAL A 95 14.33 -33.28 11.49
N ASP A 96 13.79 -32.97 12.67
CA ASP A 96 12.55 -32.20 12.80
C ASP A 96 12.73 -30.82 12.16
N CYS A 97 12.38 -30.68 10.88
CA CYS A 97 12.55 -29.44 10.13
C CYS A 97 11.81 -28.27 10.80
N THR A 98 12.36 -27.06 10.67
CA THR A 98 11.70 -25.85 11.19
C THR A 98 10.40 -25.54 10.42
N LEU A 99 10.34 -25.89 9.13
CA LEU A 99 9.16 -25.79 8.28
C LEU A 99 8.74 -27.18 7.79
N ALA A 100 7.54 -27.61 8.18
CA ALA A 100 6.95 -28.86 7.72
C ALA A 100 6.42 -28.70 6.28
N ASN A 101 6.59 -29.73 5.45
CA ASN A 101 6.12 -29.78 4.06
C ASN A 101 6.74 -28.74 3.10
N LEU A 102 7.95 -28.23 3.38
CA LEU A 102 8.66 -27.40 2.42
C LEU A 102 9.29 -28.28 1.33
N HIS A 103 8.94 -28.05 0.05
CA HIS A 103 9.58 -28.75 -1.07
C HIS A 103 10.68 -27.90 -1.71
N LYS A 104 11.71 -28.58 -2.25
CA LYS A 104 12.81 -27.94 -3.00
C LYS A 104 12.28 -27.13 -4.20
N ASP A 105 11.22 -27.62 -4.84
CA ASP A 105 10.57 -26.98 -5.98
C ASP A 105 9.95 -25.63 -5.63
N ASP A 106 9.41 -25.48 -4.40
CA ASP A 106 8.84 -24.20 -3.94
C ASP A 106 9.93 -23.12 -3.83
N VAL A 107 11.11 -23.48 -3.34
CA VAL A 107 12.25 -22.56 -3.24
C VAL A 107 12.79 -22.24 -4.64
N LEU A 108 12.92 -23.25 -5.49
CA LEU A 108 13.43 -23.13 -6.86
C LEU A 108 12.55 -22.23 -7.72
N GLU A 109 11.23 -22.47 -7.76
CA GLU A 109 10.30 -21.71 -8.58
C GLU A 109 10.26 -20.23 -8.15
N ASN A 110 10.25 -19.97 -6.84
CA ASN A 110 10.24 -18.61 -6.31
C ASN A 110 11.55 -17.86 -6.61
N CYS A 111 12.71 -18.53 -6.50
CA CYS A 111 14.01 -17.89 -6.80
C CYS A 111 14.20 -17.60 -8.29
N LEU A 112 13.72 -18.47 -9.18
CA LEU A 112 13.82 -18.29 -10.63
C LEU A 112 12.90 -17.18 -11.15
N LYS A 113 11.76 -16.92 -10.49
CA LYS A 113 10.84 -15.81 -10.82
C LYS A 113 11.43 -14.42 -10.57
N SER A 114 12.50 -14.30 -9.79
CA SER A 114 13.06 -12.99 -9.40
C SER A 114 14.60 -13.04 -9.27
N PRO A 115 15.32 -12.97 -10.40
CA PRO A 115 16.78 -13.10 -10.41
C PRO A 115 17.47 -11.87 -9.81
N ASN A 116 18.23 -12.06 -8.73
CA ASN A 116 19.06 -11.05 -8.07
C ASN A 116 20.25 -11.71 -7.34
N THR A 117 21.08 -10.91 -6.68
CA THR A 117 22.29 -11.39 -5.97
C THR A 117 21.98 -12.37 -4.83
N TYR A 118 20.86 -12.17 -4.11
CA TYR A 118 20.45 -13.02 -2.99
C TYR A 118 19.79 -14.31 -3.46
N THR A 119 18.91 -14.25 -4.46
CA THR A 119 18.31 -15.45 -5.07
C THR A 119 19.36 -16.30 -5.77
N ARG A 120 20.40 -15.69 -6.36
CA ARG A 120 21.60 -16.41 -6.82
C ARG A 120 22.30 -17.18 -5.69
N SER A 121 22.49 -16.56 -4.52
CA SER A 121 23.15 -17.21 -3.39
C SER A 121 22.32 -18.38 -2.84
N ILE A 122 20.99 -18.24 -2.80
CA ILE A 122 20.06 -19.31 -2.40
C ILE A 122 20.09 -20.46 -3.42
N LEU A 123 20.08 -20.17 -4.73
CA LEU A 123 20.18 -21.17 -5.79
C LEU A 123 21.52 -21.92 -5.75
N GLN A 124 22.60 -21.23 -5.37
CA GLN A 124 23.91 -21.86 -5.17
C GLN A 124 23.90 -22.83 -3.98
N SER A 125 23.27 -22.46 -2.86
CA SER A 125 23.06 -23.36 -1.72
C SER A 125 22.17 -24.56 -2.10
N LEU A 126 21.11 -24.35 -2.89
CA LEU A 126 20.23 -25.42 -3.38
C LEU A 126 20.99 -26.41 -4.27
N GLY A 127 21.87 -25.91 -5.14
CA GLY A 127 22.73 -26.74 -6.00
C GLY A 127 23.89 -27.44 -5.27
N GLN A 128 24.21 -27.03 -4.04
CA GLN A 128 25.15 -27.78 -3.19
C GLN A 128 24.51 -29.02 -2.56
N ILE A 129 23.20 -28.97 -2.32
CA ILE A 129 22.42 -30.05 -1.69
C ILE A 129 21.92 -31.06 -2.72
N ASP A 130 21.63 -30.62 -3.94
CA ASP A 130 21.03 -31.45 -4.97
C ASP A 130 21.77 -31.31 -6.30
N THR A 131 22.54 -32.34 -6.66
CA THR A 131 23.33 -32.38 -7.89
C THR A 131 22.48 -32.33 -9.15
N GLU A 132 21.26 -32.87 -9.14
CA GLU A 132 20.37 -32.87 -10.32
C GLU A 132 19.79 -31.47 -10.55
N ILE A 133 19.35 -30.80 -9.48
CA ILE A 133 18.94 -29.39 -9.52
C ILE A 133 20.13 -28.53 -9.95
N ALA A 134 21.34 -28.78 -9.44
CA ALA A 134 22.55 -28.05 -9.81
C ALA A 134 22.82 -28.08 -11.32
N GLU A 135 22.63 -29.23 -11.97
CA GLU A 135 22.77 -29.35 -13.42
C GLU A 135 21.66 -28.61 -14.18
N SER A 136 20.42 -28.72 -13.70
CA SER A 136 19.26 -28.06 -14.29
C SER A 136 19.32 -26.52 -14.21
N ILE A 137 19.83 -25.98 -13.09
CA ILE A 137 19.94 -24.53 -12.88
C ILE A 137 21.19 -23.89 -13.50
N LYS A 138 22.19 -24.67 -13.97
CA LYS A 138 23.43 -24.14 -14.59
C LYS A 138 23.17 -23.07 -15.67
N PRO A 139 22.25 -23.27 -16.64
CA PRO A 139 21.93 -22.26 -17.65
C PRO A 139 21.31 -20.99 -17.05
N PHE A 140 20.46 -21.14 -16.03
CA PHE A 140 19.84 -20.02 -15.32
C PHE A 140 20.87 -19.25 -14.48
N MET A 141 21.78 -19.94 -13.80
CA MET A 141 22.90 -19.33 -13.09
C MET A 141 23.80 -18.57 -14.06
N HIS A 142 24.06 -19.12 -15.26
CA HIS A 142 24.79 -18.40 -16.30
C HIS A 142 24.05 -17.15 -16.80
N TYR A 143 22.73 -17.24 -17.00
CA TYR A 143 21.89 -16.11 -17.36
C TYR A 143 21.87 -15.02 -16.27
N ILE A 144 21.70 -15.38 -15.00
CA ILE A 144 21.76 -14.46 -13.86
C ILE A 144 23.15 -13.81 -13.79
N ASN A 145 24.22 -14.57 -14.02
CA ASN A 145 25.59 -14.05 -14.08
C ASN A 145 25.78 -13.06 -15.23
N GLN A 146 25.22 -13.32 -16.41
CA GLN A 146 25.27 -12.40 -17.54
C GLN A 146 24.42 -11.15 -17.30
N LEU A 147 23.24 -11.29 -16.69
CA LEU A 147 22.37 -10.18 -16.33
C LEU A 147 23.05 -9.26 -15.30
N LEU A 148 23.65 -9.84 -14.26
CA LEU A 148 24.44 -9.11 -13.27
C LEU A 148 25.69 -8.47 -13.90
N LYS A 149 26.39 -9.18 -14.81
CA LYS A 149 27.53 -8.61 -15.55
C LYS A 149 27.12 -7.47 -16.48
N ASN A 150 26.02 -7.59 -17.22
CA ASN A 150 25.55 -6.54 -18.13
C ASN A 150 25.08 -5.31 -17.36
N LEU A 151 24.54 -5.48 -16.15
CA LEU A 151 24.27 -4.36 -15.24
C LEU A 151 25.56 -3.70 -14.75
N ASP A 152 26.62 -4.47 -14.53
CA ASP A 152 27.95 -3.97 -14.17
C ASP A 152 28.66 -3.29 -15.37
N ILE A 153 28.49 -3.82 -16.58
CA ILE A 153 28.99 -3.26 -17.84
C ILE A 153 28.25 -1.97 -18.19
N ASN A 154 26.92 -1.92 -18.06
CA ASN A 154 26.15 -0.68 -18.23
C ASN A 154 26.50 0.39 -17.18
N LYS A 155 27.03 -0.03 -16.01
CA LYS A 155 27.65 0.89 -15.05
C LYS A 155 29.05 1.32 -15.47
N ARG A 156 29.89 0.42 -16.02
CA ARG A 156 31.23 0.74 -16.55
C ARG A 156 31.21 1.60 -17.83
N GLU A 157 30.27 1.37 -18.76
CA GLU A 157 30.09 2.21 -19.96
C GLU A 157 29.66 3.64 -19.61
N LYS A 158 29.11 3.86 -18.41
CA LYS A 158 28.84 5.19 -17.86
C LYS A 158 30.08 5.87 -17.25
N TYR A 159 31.20 5.17 -17.11
CA TYR A 159 32.38 5.62 -16.36
C TYR A 159 33.74 5.40 -17.04
N ASP A 160 33.83 4.88 -18.26
CA ASP A 160 35.13 4.78 -18.94
C ASP A 160 35.33 5.90 -19.97
N SER A 161 35.94 7.00 -19.51
CA SER A 161 37.09 7.59 -20.21
C SER A 161 37.80 8.58 -19.30
N LEU A 162 38.65 8.07 -18.41
CA LEU A 162 39.62 8.93 -17.73
C LEU A 162 41.01 8.30 -17.80
N GLU A 163 41.84 8.97 -18.62
CA GLU A 163 43.29 8.96 -18.55
C GLU A 163 43.74 9.13 -17.09
N THR A 164 44.84 8.48 -16.71
CA THR A 164 45.46 8.50 -15.38
C THR A 164 45.38 9.86 -14.69
N ILE A 165 44.40 9.97 -13.79
CA ILE A 165 44.13 11.12 -12.95
C ILE A 165 45.13 11.11 -11.79
N THR A 166 45.88 12.21 -11.64
CA THR A 166 46.81 12.43 -10.53
C THR A 166 46.08 12.85 -9.26
N ASP A 167 46.69 12.63 -8.10
CA ASP A 167 46.10 12.90 -6.78
C ASP A 167 45.54 14.33 -6.62
N GLU A 168 46.10 15.32 -7.34
CA GLU A 168 45.62 16.72 -7.35
C GLU A 168 44.22 16.88 -7.97
N VAL A 169 43.87 16.05 -8.95
CA VAL A 169 42.53 16.08 -9.57
C VAL A 169 41.52 15.36 -8.68
N LEU A 170 41.97 14.35 -7.92
CA LEU A 170 41.18 13.62 -6.94
C LEU A 170 40.80 14.49 -5.74
N GLU A 171 41.70 15.37 -5.27
CA GLU A 171 41.35 16.40 -4.28
C GLU A 171 40.34 17.42 -4.83
N LYS A 172 40.47 17.80 -6.10
CA LYS A 172 39.53 18.72 -6.76
C LYS A 172 38.13 18.11 -6.95
N GLU A 173 38.07 16.81 -7.24
CA GLU A 173 36.81 16.05 -7.29
C GLU A 173 36.22 15.82 -5.90
N LEU A 174 37.03 15.60 -4.87
CA LEU A 174 36.56 15.53 -3.48
C LEU A 174 35.94 16.85 -3.01
N ASP A 175 36.52 17.98 -3.40
CA ASP A 175 35.92 19.30 -3.14
C ASP A 175 34.64 19.52 -3.95
N GLN A 176 34.59 19.07 -5.22
CA GLN A 176 33.34 19.10 -6.01
C GLN A 176 32.26 18.18 -5.42
N MET A 177 32.62 16.98 -4.92
CA MET A 177 31.68 16.08 -4.25
C MET A 177 31.20 16.65 -2.92
N ARG A 178 32.05 17.38 -2.17
CA ARG A 178 31.63 18.11 -0.96
C ARG A 178 30.64 19.23 -1.28
N VAL A 179 30.84 19.93 -2.40
CA VAL A 179 29.90 20.94 -2.91
C VAL A 179 28.59 20.27 -3.36
N GLN A 180 28.64 19.15 -4.10
CA GLN A 180 27.46 18.39 -4.52
C GLN A 180 26.71 17.73 -3.35
N LEU A 181 27.41 17.31 -2.28
CA LEU A 181 26.78 16.80 -1.06
C LEU A 181 26.08 17.93 -0.29
N CYS A 182 26.62 19.15 -0.31
CA CYS A 182 25.90 20.32 0.16
C CYS A 182 24.66 20.59 -0.70
N GLU A 183 24.74 20.41 -2.03
CA GLU A 183 23.60 20.56 -2.96
C GLU A 183 22.51 19.48 -2.77
N ILE A 184 22.88 18.23 -2.48
CA ILE A 184 21.96 17.11 -2.19
C ILE A 184 21.31 17.27 -0.81
N GLY A 185 22.03 17.80 0.19
CA GLY A 185 21.47 18.20 1.48
C GLY A 185 20.49 19.37 1.40
N SER A 186 20.57 20.17 0.33
CA SER A 186 19.63 21.24 -0.03
C SER A 186 18.51 20.81 -0.99
N ASN A 187 18.42 19.54 -1.39
CA ASN A 187 17.44 19.10 -2.37
C ASN A 187 16.03 18.96 -1.74
N GLU A 188 15.14 19.90 -2.05
CA GLU A 188 13.81 20.07 -1.42
C GLU A 188 12.90 18.84 -1.55
N ARG A 189 13.07 18.01 -2.60
CA ARG A 189 12.21 16.84 -2.87
C ARG A 189 12.35 15.71 -1.84
N THR A 190 13.57 15.39 -1.40
CA THR A 190 13.81 14.28 -0.46
C THR A 190 13.45 14.66 0.98
N LYS A 191 13.56 15.95 1.33
CA LYS A 191 13.03 16.52 2.57
C LYS A 191 11.49 16.53 2.59
N CYS A 192 10.85 16.78 1.44
CA CYS A 192 9.39 16.81 1.32
C CYS A 192 8.74 15.44 1.60
N LEU A 193 9.21 14.36 0.97
CA LEU A 193 8.62 13.01 1.12
C LEU A 193 8.71 12.47 2.56
N TYR A 194 9.88 12.60 3.21
CA TYR A 194 10.06 12.18 4.60
C TYR A 194 9.23 13.03 5.58
N GLY A 195 9.04 14.32 5.27
CA GLY A 195 8.15 15.22 5.97
C GLY A 195 6.68 14.82 5.85
N THR A 196 6.21 14.51 4.64
CA THR A 196 4.81 14.12 4.36
C THR A 196 4.42 12.81 5.05
N HIS A 197 5.28 11.79 5.00
CA HIS A 197 5.03 10.52 5.70
C HIS A 197 4.94 10.67 7.22
N LYS A 198 5.85 11.46 7.81
CA LYS A 198 5.84 11.72 9.25
C LYS A 198 4.63 12.56 9.65
N LEU A 199 4.35 13.64 8.92
CA LEU A 199 3.21 14.53 9.16
C LEU A 199 1.88 13.77 9.08
N LEU A 200 1.73 12.86 8.11
CA LEU A 200 0.52 12.06 7.98
C LEU A 200 0.38 11.04 9.11
N SER A 201 1.48 10.44 9.56
CA SER A 201 1.44 9.50 10.69
C SER A 201 1.10 10.21 12.00
N ASP A 202 1.69 11.39 12.24
CA ASP A 202 1.37 12.23 13.40
C ASP A 202 -0.10 12.67 13.36
N TRP A 203 -0.57 13.11 12.19
CA TRP A 203 -1.98 13.45 11.96
C TRP A 203 -2.92 12.26 12.18
N GLU A 204 -2.57 11.05 11.69
CA GLU A 204 -3.37 9.85 11.90
C GLU A 204 -3.51 9.53 13.39
N GLN A 205 -2.42 9.60 14.16
CA GLN A 205 -2.43 9.31 15.59
C GLN A 205 -3.31 10.31 16.36
N GLU A 206 -3.26 11.59 16.02
CA GLU A 206 -4.11 12.60 16.66
C GLU A 206 -5.57 12.44 16.24
N THR A 207 -5.82 12.25 14.95
CA THR A 207 -7.16 12.13 14.40
C THR A 207 -7.87 10.86 14.86
N LYS A 208 -7.15 9.78 15.15
CA LYS A 208 -7.70 8.56 15.78
C LYS A 208 -8.31 8.79 17.16
N LYS A 209 -7.93 9.87 17.86
CA LYS A 209 -8.51 10.25 19.16
C LYS A 209 -9.85 10.98 19.01
N ILE A 210 -10.14 11.49 17.81
CA ILE A 210 -11.36 12.24 17.53
C ILE A 210 -12.51 11.28 17.25
N GLU A 211 -13.61 11.45 17.97
CA GLU A 211 -14.90 10.81 17.70
C GLU A 211 -15.93 11.89 17.38
N ILE A 212 -16.46 11.90 16.15
CA ILE A 212 -17.53 12.81 15.77
C ILE A 212 -18.86 12.11 16.01
N VAL A 213 -19.67 12.68 16.89
CA VAL A 213 -21.01 12.17 17.22
C VAL A 213 -22.07 13.02 16.56
N SER A 214 -22.95 12.37 15.81
CA SER A 214 -24.06 12.97 15.09
C SER A 214 -25.39 12.38 15.52
N ARG A 215 -26.40 13.20 15.78
CA ARG A 215 -27.73 12.74 16.18
C ARG A 215 -28.80 13.27 15.24
N ASP A 216 -29.79 12.46 14.92
CA ASP A 216 -30.98 12.90 14.18
C ASP A 216 -32.17 12.01 14.59
N THR A 217 -33.36 12.33 14.08
CA THR A 217 -34.55 11.47 14.17
C THR A 217 -34.92 11.01 12.76
N ILE A 218 -35.22 9.72 12.58
CA ILE A 218 -35.68 9.20 11.29
C ILE A 218 -37.08 9.71 10.98
N ARG A 219 -37.18 10.87 10.35
CA ARG A 219 -38.46 11.45 9.90
C ARG A 219 -38.79 10.92 8.50
N GLY A 220 -39.98 10.33 8.35
CA GLY A 220 -40.42 9.73 7.07
C GLY A 220 -40.45 10.72 5.89
N SER A 221 -40.65 12.01 6.15
CA SER A 221 -40.69 13.04 5.08
C SER A 221 -39.42 13.09 4.23
N ARG A 222 -38.23 12.92 4.81
CA ARG A 222 -36.97 12.88 4.03
C ARG A 222 -36.90 11.63 3.15
N LEU A 223 -37.41 10.49 3.64
CA LEU A 223 -37.45 9.23 2.89
C LEU A 223 -38.47 9.29 1.76
N ASP A 224 -39.58 9.99 1.95
CA ASP A 224 -40.57 10.23 0.89
C ASP A 224 -40.03 11.14 -0.22
N LEU A 225 -39.12 12.06 0.11
CA LEU A 225 -38.43 12.88 -0.90
C LEU A 225 -37.35 12.08 -1.62
N LEU A 226 -36.62 11.23 -0.89
CA LEU A 226 -35.59 10.36 -1.46
C LEU A 226 -36.20 9.29 -2.37
N SER A 227 -37.29 8.64 -1.97
CA SER A 227 -38.02 7.64 -2.76
C SER A 227 -38.46 8.20 -4.12
N LYS A 228 -39.00 9.42 -4.13
CA LYS A 228 -39.36 10.16 -5.35
C LYS A 228 -38.16 10.59 -6.19
N THR A 229 -36.98 10.68 -5.59
CA THR A 229 -35.73 11.05 -6.29
C THR A 229 -35.07 9.82 -6.91
N LEU A 230 -35.12 8.67 -6.24
CA LEU A 230 -34.51 7.41 -6.67
C LEU A 230 -35.49 6.43 -7.35
N PHE A 231 -36.74 6.86 -7.60
CA PHE A 231 -37.81 6.03 -8.17
C PHE A 231 -38.00 4.69 -7.45
N SER A 232 -37.84 4.69 -6.13
CA SER A 232 -37.80 3.47 -5.32
C SER A 232 -38.93 3.49 -4.31
N GLU A 233 -39.73 2.43 -4.27
CA GLU A 233 -40.78 2.28 -3.26
C GLU A 233 -40.21 1.81 -1.91
N TRP A 234 -40.87 2.17 -0.82
CA TRP A 234 -40.50 1.74 0.52
C TRP A 234 -41.75 1.57 1.39
N ASN A 235 -41.65 0.76 2.44
CA ASN A 235 -42.80 0.35 3.26
C ASN A 235 -43.24 1.38 4.32
N HIS A 236 -42.72 2.61 4.26
CA HIS A 236 -42.96 3.70 5.21
C HIS A 236 -42.69 3.37 6.69
N LYS A 237 -41.93 2.30 6.98
CA LYS A 237 -41.68 1.81 8.34
C LYS A 237 -40.20 1.55 8.59
N VAL A 238 -39.57 0.73 7.77
CA VAL A 238 -38.17 0.34 7.90
C VAL A 238 -37.35 1.11 6.89
N LEU A 239 -36.21 1.63 7.33
CA LEU A 239 -35.28 2.36 6.48
C LEU A 239 -34.68 1.41 5.43
N PRO A 240 -34.77 1.71 4.12
CA PRO A 240 -34.10 0.92 3.11
C PRO A 240 -32.56 0.99 3.23
N PRO A 241 -31.83 -0.03 2.76
CA PRO A 241 -30.37 -0.03 2.77
C PRO A 241 -29.78 1.21 2.10
N ALA A 242 -28.72 1.76 2.71
CA ALA A 242 -28.01 2.98 2.27
C ALA A 242 -28.81 4.30 2.34
N TRP A 243 -30.07 4.30 2.77
CA TRP A 243 -30.86 5.55 2.87
C TRP A 243 -30.54 6.37 4.11
N HIS A 244 -29.69 5.87 5.01
CA HIS A 244 -29.22 6.59 6.20
C HIS A 244 -28.45 7.88 5.87
N HIS A 245 -27.92 8.02 4.65
CA HIS A 245 -27.16 9.20 4.22
C HIS A 245 -27.94 10.53 4.32
N VAL A 246 -29.29 10.53 4.24
CA VAL A 246 -30.09 11.77 4.37
C VAL A 246 -30.29 12.24 5.82
N TYR A 247 -29.86 11.44 6.81
CA TYR A 247 -29.97 11.77 8.24
C TYR A 247 -28.64 12.14 8.88
N PHE A 248 -27.54 11.87 8.19
CA PHE A 248 -26.21 12.24 8.65
C PHE A 248 -25.50 13.15 7.65
N PRO A 249 -26.12 14.28 7.26
CA PRO A 249 -25.44 15.28 6.45
C PRO A 249 -24.23 15.86 7.21
N PRO A 250 -23.19 16.32 6.50
CA PRO A 250 -22.15 17.15 7.09
C PRO A 250 -22.78 18.34 7.85
N ARG A 251 -22.28 18.66 9.05
CA ARG A 251 -22.78 19.80 9.86
C ARG A 251 -21.82 20.98 9.92
N THR A 252 -20.79 20.95 9.08
CA THR A 252 -19.78 22.00 8.97
C THR A 252 -20.42 23.29 8.52
N ARG A 253 -20.01 24.41 9.14
CA ARG A 253 -20.54 25.72 8.77
C ARG A 253 -20.00 26.10 7.39
N GLN A 254 -20.75 26.94 6.67
CA GLN A 254 -20.37 27.35 5.32
C GLN A 254 -18.98 28.02 5.25
N ASP A 255 -18.61 28.79 6.26
CA ASP A 255 -17.32 29.47 6.41
C ASP A 255 -16.15 28.52 6.72
N GLU A 256 -16.43 27.27 7.09
CA GLU A 256 -15.46 26.24 7.44
C GLU A 256 -15.26 25.18 6.33
N LEU A 257 -16.02 25.28 5.23
CA LEU A 257 -15.90 24.37 4.09
C LEU A 257 -14.54 24.49 3.40
N ALA A 258 -14.12 23.42 2.76
CA ALA A 258 -13.02 23.42 1.81
C ALA A 258 -13.44 24.12 0.50
N ASP A 259 -12.45 24.48 -0.32
CA ASP A 259 -12.67 25.21 -1.58
C ASP A 259 -13.50 24.42 -2.62
N ASP A 260 -13.52 23.10 -2.47
CA ASP A 260 -14.32 22.14 -3.24
C ASP A 260 -15.77 22.02 -2.73
N GLY A 261 -16.08 22.63 -1.58
CA GLY A 261 -17.39 22.62 -0.93
C GLY A 261 -17.62 21.50 0.09
N TYR A 262 -16.63 20.67 0.42
CA TYR A 262 -16.75 19.62 1.44
C TYR A 262 -16.36 20.08 2.85
N GLU A 263 -16.80 19.32 3.85
CA GLU A 263 -16.25 19.37 5.21
C GLU A 263 -14.77 18.99 5.26
N ARG A 264 -14.03 19.64 6.17
CA ARG A 264 -12.61 19.36 6.45
C ARG A 264 -12.41 18.27 7.53
N ASP A 265 -13.48 17.63 7.97
CA ASP A 265 -13.42 16.53 8.93
C ASP A 265 -12.63 15.36 8.33
N PHE A 266 -11.66 14.85 9.10
CA PHE A 266 -10.78 13.76 8.66
C PHE A 266 -10.01 14.05 7.36
N PHE A 267 -9.76 15.33 7.08
CA PHE A 267 -8.99 15.77 5.91
C PHE A 267 -7.49 15.69 6.21
N PRO A 268 -6.70 14.90 5.44
CA PRO A 268 -5.26 14.79 5.66
C PRO A 268 -4.54 16.11 5.36
N PRO A 269 -3.40 16.39 6.00
CA PRO A 269 -2.65 17.62 5.76
C PRO A 269 -2.18 17.73 4.31
N LYS A 270 -1.81 18.95 3.89
CA LYS A 270 -1.20 19.19 2.56
C LYS A 270 -0.06 18.18 2.29
N PRO A 271 0.13 17.72 1.04
CA PRO A 271 -0.41 18.27 -0.22
C PRO A 271 -1.76 17.70 -0.67
N PHE A 272 -2.41 16.84 0.11
CA PHE A 272 -3.65 16.18 -0.29
C PHE A 272 -4.82 17.17 -0.29
N SER A 273 -5.43 17.44 -1.44
CA SER A 273 -6.47 18.48 -1.59
C SER A 273 -7.72 18.01 -2.33
N GLN A 274 -7.62 17.03 -3.23
CA GLN A 274 -8.76 16.56 -4.04
C GLN A 274 -9.37 15.30 -3.44
N ARG A 275 -10.60 15.38 -2.93
CA ARG A 275 -11.30 14.26 -2.29
C ARG A 275 -12.13 13.44 -3.31
N MET A 276 -12.09 12.12 -3.16
CA MET A 276 -12.91 11.18 -3.92
C MET A 276 -13.46 10.10 -2.99
N TRP A 277 -14.74 9.75 -3.14
CA TRP A 277 -15.30 8.56 -2.50
C TRP A 277 -14.93 7.32 -3.34
N ALA A 278 -13.98 6.52 -2.86
CA ALA A 278 -13.50 5.34 -3.58
C ALA A 278 -14.35 4.08 -3.35
N GLY A 279 -15.00 3.97 -2.18
CA GLY A 279 -15.94 2.88 -1.91
C GLY A 279 -16.39 2.85 -0.45
N ALA A 280 -17.30 1.94 -0.14
CA ALA A 280 -17.76 1.68 1.23
C ALA A 280 -18.13 0.20 1.41
N SER A 281 -18.10 -0.25 2.66
CA SER A 281 -18.67 -1.52 3.12
C SER A 281 -19.73 -1.24 4.17
N PHE A 282 -20.78 -2.04 4.19
CA PHE A 282 -21.95 -1.86 5.06
C PHE A 282 -22.32 -3.17 5.74
N ASP A 283 -22.64 -3.09 7.02
CA ASP A 283 -23.14 -4.20 7.84
C ASP A 283 -24.45 -3.76 8.51
N TRP A 284 -25.53 -4.52 8.31
CA TRP A 284 -26.87 -4.19 8.79
C TRP A 284 -27.33 -5.20 9.83
N ASN A 285 -27.75 -4.72 10.99
CA ASN A 285 -28.39 -5.55 12.00
C ASN A 285 -29.83 -5.86 11.60
N LEU A 286 -30.11 -7.11 11.22
CA LEU A 286 -31.46 -7.54 10.89
C LEU A 286 -32.37 -7.64 12.13
N ASP A 287 -31.81 -7.85 13.32
CA ASP A 287 -32.54 -7.94 14.58
C ASP A 287 -32.90 -6.56 15.15
N ASN A 288 -32.18 -5.51 14.75
CA ASN A 288 -32.42 -4.13 15.18
C ASN A 288 -32.35 -3.14 13.99
N PRO A 289 -33.27 -3.27 13.01
CA PRO A 289 -33.28 -2.39 11.85
C PRO A 289 -33.68 -0.97 12.24
N LEU A 290 -33.18 0.01 11.50
CA LEU A 290 -33.56 1.41 11.66
C LEU A 290 -35.00 1.63 11.17
N VAL A 291 -35.84 2.22 12.01
CA VAL A 291 -37.26 2.47 11.70
C VAL A 291 -37.65 3.94 11.81
N VAL A 292 -38.75 4.30 11.17
CA VAL A 292 -39.30 5.67 11.23
C VAL A 292 -39.60 6.04 12.69
N ASN A 293 -39.22 7.26 13.04
CA ASN A 293 -39.26 7.89 14.37
C ASN A 293 -38.17 7.44 15.36
N ASP A 294 -37.24 6.57 14.95
CA ASP A 294 -36.06 6.27 15.78
C ASP A 294 -35.24 7.53 16.05
N GLN A 295 -34.82 7.69 17.30
CA GLN A 295 -33.71 8.57 17.67
C GLN A 295 -32.41 7.83 17.38
N ILE A 296 -31.60 8.39 16.49
CA ILE A 296 -30.40 7.74 15.98
C ILE A 296 -29.15 8.55 16.29
N GLU A 297 -28.08 7.83 16.63
CA GLU A 297 -26.75 8.38 16.87
C GLU A 297 -25.75 7.68 15.97
N MET A 298 -24.97 8.45 15.19
CA MET A 298 -23.84 7.96 14.42
C MET A 298 -22.53 8.45 15.04
N LYS A 299 -21.63 7.52 15.30
CA LYS A 299 -20.25 7.79 15.74
C LYS A 299 -19.31 7.57 14.57
N THR A 300 -18.58 8.61 14.17
CA THR A 300 -17.56 8.52 13.12
C THR A 300 -16.17 8.57 13.73
N LYS A 301 -15.31 7.63 13.33
CA LYS A 301 -13.90 7.56 13.73
C LYS A 301 -13.00 7.26 12.54
N LEU A 302 -11.76 7.73 12.64
CA LEU A 302 -10.69 7.29 11.75
C LEU A 302 -10.29 5.84 12.09
N ASP A 303 -10.34 4.97 11.08
CA ASP A 303 -9.89 3.58 11.19
C ASP A 303 -8.38 3.48 10.90
N ARG A 304 -7.99 3.89 9.69
CA ARG A 304 -6.62 3.84 9.21
C ARG A 304 -6.40 4.80 8.05
N VAL A 305 -5.13 5.11 7.82
CA VAL A 305 -4.68 5.90 6.67
C VAL A 305 -3.62 5.10 5.92
N GLN A 306 -3.65 5.13 4.59
CA GLN A 306 -2.65 4.48 3.75
C GLN A 306 -2.22 5.41 2.63
N LEU A 307 -0.92 5.68 2.55
CA LEU A 307 -0.34 6.32 1.38
C LEU A 307 -0.20 5.32 0.24
N LYS A 308 -0.60 5.75 -0.95
CA LYS A 308 -0.37 5.02 -2.18
C LYS A 308 0.22 5.97 -3.21
N GLU A 309 1.29 5.51 -3.84
CA GLU A 309 1.76 6.11 -5.08
C GLU A 309 0.99 5.50 -6.25
N GLY A 310 0.32 6.35 -7.00
CA GLY A 310 -0.37 5.98 -8.23
C GLY A 310 0.20 6.72 -9.43
N ARG A 311 -0.35 6.43 -10.60
CA ARG A 311 -0.02 7.14 -11.85
C ARG A 311 -0.31 8.65 -11.80
N ARG A 312 -1.16 9.09 -10.86
CA ARG A 312 -1.56 10.50 -10.64
C ARG A 312 -0.76 11.19 -9.53
N GLY A 313 0.30 10.55 -9.03
CA GLY A 313 1.06 11.02 -7.87
C GLY A 313 0.62 10.36 -6.56
N GLU A 314 1.04 10.95 -5.45
CA GLU A 314 0.72 10.47 -4.10
C GLU A 314 -0.76 10.67 -3.79
N SER A 315 -1.37 9.66 -3.17
CA SER A 315 -2.74 9.69 -2.70
C SER A 315 -2.84 9.12 -1.29
N ALA A 316 -3.52 9.84 -0.40
CA ALA A 316 -3.86 9.37 0.93
C ALA A 316 -5.23 8.70 0.90
N MET A 317 -5.28 7.40 1.20
CA MET A 317 -6.53 6.68 1.41
C MET A 317 -6.87 6.74 2.90
N VAL A 318 -8.04 7.24 3.24
CA VAL A 318 -8.52 7.45 4.61
C VAL A 318 -9.77 6.62 4.81
N TRP A 319 -9.73 5.68 5.76
CA TRP A 319 -10.88 4.85 6.10
C TRP A 319 -11.55 5.36 7.36
N LEU A 320 -12.87 5.55 7.28
CA LEU A 320 -13.70 6.02 8.37
C LEU A 320 -14.70 4.93 8.76
N ASN A 321 -14.76 4.60 10.04
CA ASN A 321 -15.81 3.76 10.60
C ASN A 321 -16.95 4.65 11.09
N LYS A 322 -18.18 4.28 10.73
CA LYS A 322 -19.43 4.97 11.06
C LYS A 322 -20.37 3.96 11.71
N ASP A 323 -20.45 3.99 13.02
CA ASP A 323 -21.32 3.11 13.80
C ASP A 323 -22.63 3.83 14.13
N ILE A 324 -23.77 3.24 13.75
CA ILE A 324 -25.10 3.81 13.93
C ILE A 324 -25.87 3.01 14.97
N TYR A 325 -26.40 3.73 15.95
CA TYR A 325 -27.16 3.21 17.08
C TYR A 325 -28.55 3.85 17.11
N ASN A 326 -29.54 3.08 17.57
CA ASN A 326 -30.81 3.59 18.06
C ASN A 326 -30.93 3.33 19.58
N MET A 327 -32.10 3.58 20.16
CA MET A 327 -32.31 3.36 21.61
C MET A 327 -32.16 1.88 22.03
N SER A 328 -32.32 0.93 21.10
CA SER A 328 -32.20 -0.51 21.35
C SER A 328 -30.77 -1.03 21.20
N GLY A 329 -29.82 -0.19 20.75
CA GLY A 329 -28.41 -0.55 20.58
C GLY A 329 -27.93 -0.37 19.14
N TRP A 330 -26.96 -1.18 18.73
CA TRP A 330 -26.34 -1.06 17.40
C TRP A 330 -27.33 -1.52 16.31
N SER A 331 -27.37 -0.77 15.21
CA SER A 331 -28.28 -1.05 14.08
C SER A 331 -27.55 -1.23 12.76
N MET A 332 -26.46 -0.48 12.55
CA MET A 332 -25.72 -0.53 11.28
C MET A 332 -24.27 -0.07 11.49
N ARG A 333 -23.35 -0.61 10.69
CA ARG A 333 -21.99 -0.11 10.55
C ARG A 333 -21.68 0.20 9.10
N GLU A 334 -20.94 1.27 8.88
CA GLU A 334 -20.40 1.64 7.58
C GLU A 334 -18.89 1.86 7.71
N GLN A 335 -18.11 1.23 6.85
CA GLN A 335 -16.71 1.59 6.63
C GLN A 335 -16.59 2.31 5.28
N ARG A 336 -16.23 3.59 5.31
CA ARG A 336 -16.09 4.43 4.11
C ARG A 336 -14.62 4.66 3.79
N CYS A 337 -14.26 4.55 2.52
CA CYS A 337 -12.92 4.85 2.01
C CYS A 337 -12.96 6.14 1.19
N LEU A 338 -12.29 7.17 1.69
CA LEU A 338 -12.05 8.43 1.01
C LEU A 338 -10.61 8.46 0.49
N VAL A 339 -10.42 8.93 -0.74
CA VAL A 339 -9.10 9.11 -1.33
C VAL A 339 -8.86 10.58 -1.50
N TYR A 340 -7.71 11.06 -1.05
CA TYR A 340 -7.28 12.43 -1.23
C TYR A 340 -6.05 12.44 -2.12
N HIS A 341 -6.16 13.03 -3.30
CA HIS A 341 -5.04 13.19 -4.21
C HIS A 341 -4.26 14.45 -3.88
N SER A 342 -2.94 14.38 -4.04
CA SER A 342 -2.11 15.58 -4.16
C SER A 342 -2.48 16.37 -5.42
N GLU A 343 -2.21 17.67 -5.44
CA GLU A 343 -2.44 18.50 -6.64
C GLU A 343 -1.81 17.87 -7.88
N GLN A 344 -2.62 17.70 -8.93
CA GLN A 344 -2.22 16.97 -10.13
C GLN A 344 -1.08 17.68 -10.84
N THR A 345 0.08 17.01 -10.95
CA THR A 345 1.22 17.49 -11.74
C THR A 345 1.22 16.97 -13.18
N GLN A 346 0.37 15.99 -13.53
CA GLN A 346 0.35 15.37 -14.86
C GLN A 346 -1.08 15.12 -15.38
N GLU A 347 -1.26 15.32 -16.69
CA GLU A 347 -2.50 15.03 -17.40
C GLU A 347 -2.79 13.52 -17.40
N THR A 348 -4.05 13.17 -17.15
CA THR A 348 -4.45 11.78 -16.97
C THR A 348 -4.58 11.06 -18.29
N VAL A 349 -3.74 10.04 -18.52
CA VAL A 349 -3.95 9.05 -19.58
C VAL A 349 -5.14 8.17 -19.18
N GLY A 350 -6.12 8.02 -20.08
CA GLY A 350 -7.37 7.30 -19.84
C GLY A 350 -7.17 5.90 -19.24
N THR A 351 -8.01 5.52 -18.28
CA THR A 351 -7.98 4.18 -17.69
C THR A 351 -8.53 3.17 -18.69
N ASN A 352 -7.75 2.14 -19.03
CA ASN A 352 -8.26 0.96 -19.72
C ASN A 352 -9.34 0.32 -18.83
N GLY A 353 -10.59 0.34 -19.30
CA GLY A 353 -11.72 -0.23 -18.56
C GLY A 353 -11.47 -1.70 -18.20
N ILE A 354 -11.92 -2.10 -17.02
CA ILE A 354 -11.85 -3.51 -16.60
C ILE A 354 -12.71 -4.32 -17.55
N LYS A 355 -12.10 -5.24 -18.32
CA LYS A 355 -12.83 -6.17 -19.18
C LYS A 355 -13.54 -7.21 -18.30
N MET A 356 -14.87 -7.09 -18.17
CA MET A 356 -15.67 -8.12 -17.51
C MET A 356 -15.71 -9.38 -18.38
N LYS A 357 -15.35 -10.53 -17.78
CA LYS A 357 -15.31 -11.84 -18.47
C LYS A 357 -16.65 -12.58 -18.45
N ARG A 358 -17.60 -12.17 -17.60
CA ARG A 358 -18.88 -12.86 -17.40
C ARG A 358 -20.04 -12.02 -17.95
N ILE A 359 -21.05 -12.70 -18.50
CA ILE A 359 -22.34 -12.10 -18.84
C ILE A 359 -23.08 -11.86 -17.52
N PRO A 360 -23.69 -10.68 -17.30
CA PRO A 360 -24.43 -10.42 -16.09
C PRO A 360 -25.74 -11.22 -16.06
N ASP A 361 -26.06 -11.84 -14.92
CA ASP A 361 -27.33 -12.55 -14.70
C ASP A 361 -28.53 -11.59 -14.62
N PHE A 362 -28.27 -10.33 -14.26
CA PHE A 362 -29.26 -9.26 -14.15
C PHE A 362 -28.64 -7.94 -14.61
N SER A 363 -29.44 -7.12 -15.30
CA SER A 363 -29.03 -5.78 -15.74
C SER A 363 -30.17 -4.80 -15.53
N MET A 364 -29.81 -3.59 -15.09
CA MET A 364 -30.72 -2.48 -14.94
C MET A 364 -30.04 -1.23 -15.48
N THR A 365 -30.75 -0.46 -16.30
CA THR A 365 -30.27 0.80 -16.84
C THR A 365 -30.83 1.96 -16.02
N PHE A 366 -29.96 2.82 -15.53
CA PHE A 366 -30.32 4.04 -14.81
C PHE A 366 -29.55 5.22 -15.42
N ILE A 367 -30.29 6.24 -15.87
CA ILE A 367 -29.72 7.45 -16.48
C ILE A 367 -30.00 8.63 -15.54
N PRO A 368 -29.03 9.08 -14.75
CA PRO A 368 -29.22 10.23 -13.87
C PRO A 368 -29.36 11.51 -14.71
N SER A 369 -30.36 12.33 -14.40
CA SER A 369 -30.49 13.69 -14.91
C SER A 369 -29.85 14.70 -13.96
N SER A 370 -29.54 15.90 -14.44
CA SER A 370 -29.04 16.99 -13.59
C SER A 370 -30.02 17.36 -12.47
N ILE A 371 -31.34 17.30 -12.74
CA ILE A 371 -32.38 17.50 -11.72
C ILE A 371 -32.31 16.42 -10.64
N LEU A 372 -32.10 15.15 -11.01
CA LEU A 372 -31.95 14.06 -10.05
C LEU A 372 -30.71 14.27 -9.18
N LEU A 373 -29.58 14.60 -9.81
CA LEU A 373 -28.32 14.85 -9.10
C LEU A 373 -28.43 16.04 -8.14
N PHE A 374 -29.08 17.13 -8.56
CA PHE A 374 -29.37 18.28 -7.72
C PHE A 374 -30.24 17.89 -6.51
N ARG A 375 -31.36 17.20 -6.73
CA ARG A 375 -32.26 16.77 -5.65
C ARG A 375 -31.56 15.83 -4.66
N TYR A 376 -30.77 14.90 -5.16
CA TYR A 376 -29.99 13.98 -4.34
C TYR A 376 -28.94 14.73 -3.49
N SER A 377 -28.21 15.66 -4.11
CA SER A 377 -27.19 16.48 -3.43
C SER A 377 -27.83 17.35 -2.35
N ALA A 378 -28.97 17.98 -2.63
CA ALA A 378 -29.71 18.76 -1.64
C ALA A 378 -30.22 17.91 -0.47
N LEU A 379 -30.76 16.71 -0.73
CA LEU A 379 -31.25 15.81 0.32
C LEU A 379 -30.14 15.26 1.21
N THR A 380 -28.94 15.06 0.66
CA THR A 380 -27.77 14.57 1.40
C THR A 380 -26.90 15.71 1.94
N PHE A 381 -27.30 16.96 1.70
CA PHE A 381 -26.54 18.16 2.01
C PHE A 381 -25.09 18.10 1.50
N ASN A 382 -24.93 17.57 0.29
CA ASN A 382 -23.65 17.46 -0.40
C ASN A 382 -23.42 18.70 -1.27
N SER A 383 -22.55 19.60 -0.78
CA SER A 383 -22.18 20.85 -1.43
C SER A 383 -20.95 20.76 -2.33
N HIS A 384 -20.51 19.56 -2.70
CA HIS A 384 -19.34 19.42 -3.56
C HIS A 384 -19.59 20.05 -4.94
N ARG A 385 -18.66 20.90 -5.35
CA ARG A 385 -18.79 21.73 -6.55
C ARG A 385 -18.92 20.92 -7.84
N ILE A 386 -18.39 19.69 -7.88
CA ILE A 386 -18.53 18.84 -9.08
C ILE A 386 -19.99 18.49 -9.41
N HIS A 387 -20.93 18.65 -8.48
CA HIS A 387 -22.34 18.30 -8.67
C HIS A 387 -23.17 19.43 -9.29
N TYR A 388 -22.65 20.67 -9.36
CA TYR A 388 -23.41 21.83 -9.84
C TYR A 388 -22.58 22.90 -10.56
N ASP A 389 -21.28 23.00 -10.29
CA ASP A 389 -20.34 23.93 -10.92
C ASP A 389 -19.59 23.19 -12.03
N HIS A 390 -20.16 23.22 -13.23
CA HIS A 390 -19.60 22.56 -14.41
C HIS A 390 -18.17 23.04 -14.69
N GLN A 391 -17.93 24.35 -14.60
CA GLN A 391 -16.62 24.93 -14.89
C GLN A 391 -15.57 24.38 -13.92
N TYR A 392 -15.87 24.38 -12.62
CA TYR A 392 -15.00 23.79 -11.62
C TYR A 392 -14.75 22.29 -11.87
N ALA A 393 -15.81 21.51 -12.14
CA ALA A 393 -15.69 20.08 -12.41
C ALA A 393 -14.75 19.78 -13.58
N THR A 394 -14.84 20.56 -14.67
CA THR A 394 -14.09 20.31 -15.90
C THR A 394 -12.71 20.96 -15.92
N GLU A 395 -12.56 22.16 -15.37
CA GLU A 395 -11.33 22.95 -15.48
C GLU A 395 -10.39 22.76 -14.27
N ILE A 396 -10.95 22.61 -13.06
CA ILE A 396 -10.18 22.47 -11.83
C ILE A 396 -9.93 21.00 -11.48
N GLU A 397 -10.99 20.20 -11.39
CA GLU A 397 -10.85 18.77 -11.05
C GLU A 397 -10.67 17.85 -12.26
N LYS A 398 -10.81 18.40 -13.48
CA LYS A 398 -10.60 17.70 -14.75
C LYS A 398 -11.44 16.42 -14.89
N HIS A 399 -12.63 16.40 -14.29
CA HIS A 399 -13.59 15.33 -14.55
C HIS A 399 -14.02 15.44 -16.01
N PRO A 400 -14.07 14.31 -16.75
CA PRO A 400 -14.57 14.34 -18.12
C PRO A 400 -15.99 14.89 -18.09
N ALA A 401 -16.24 15.93 -18.88
CA ALA A 401 -17.57 16.50 -19.04
C ALA A 401 -18.49 15.42 -19.62
N GLY A 402 -19.13 14.63 -18.75
CA GLY A 402 -20.32 13.90 -19.12
C GLY A 402 -21.34 14.93 -19.56
N ARG A 403 -22.04 14.70 -20.67
CA ARG A 403 -23.07 15.57 -21.28
C ARG A 403 -24.28 15.91 -20.36
N TYR A 404 -24.15 15.83 -19.05
CA TYR A 404 -25.26 15.85 -18.09
C TYR A 404 -24.91 16.55 -16.77
N CYS A 405 -24.16 17.65 -16.79
CA CYS A 405 -24.32 18.69 -15.77
C CYS A 405 -25.44 19.63 -16.22
#